data_AF-A0A7H8QM35-F1
#
_entry.id   AF-A0A7H8QM35-F1
#
_cell.length_a   1.000
_cell.length_b   1.000
_cell.length_c   1.000
_cell.angle_alpha   90.00
_cell.angle_beta   90.00
_cell.angle_gamma   90.00
#
_symmetry.space_group_name_H-M   'P 1'
#
loop_
_entity.id
_entity.type
_entity.pdbx_description
1 polymer ?
#
loop_
_entity_poly.entity_id
_entity_poly.type
_entity_poly.pdbx_seq_one_letter_code
_entity_poly.pdbx_strand_id
1 'polypeptide(L)'
;MNGSQLRPQGSAFHLFPKLPAELRLEIWRFCLPQRICEKDQPFYEIVFNIIDYKIPSPCLLYQTTEVNGRPPVITRVCAESRAVALETGSFFEFFHNTDKMVKPRPPEAQWSSDTSINTAWFDHTRDSIHLNWHPTYEADFMTEGSPLKSLAWDASQAVGGGSIFMKYFQTVHAPKSDLIDFLKQLPTWMVVMRVVVIHTDASTGASTGLFGLLGDSRVQLVDVSDEARINTYMNLAEKREPYDLVTTRQDFRRYSAKSTQEKLRQVIVAKFRSEELLPRLRPVIMFRLCTEMCNRVGSTASLRGVQRARRERGRE
;
A
#
# COMPACT_ATOMS: atom_id res chain seq x y z
N MET A 1 -35.68 20.82 -25.46
CA MET A 1 -35.69 19.58 -26.25
C MET A 1 -34.39 18.83 -25.93
N ASN A 2 -34.52 17.66 -25.31
CA ASN A 2 -33.42 16.86 -24.77
C ASN A 2 -32.65 16.15 -25.90
N GLY A 3 -31.37 16.48 -26.06
CA GLY A 3 -30.43 15.67 -26.84
C GLY A 3 -29.90 14.54 -25.98
N SER A 4 -30.50 13.35 -26.09
CA SER A 4 -29.95 12.12 -25.51
C SER A 4 -28.70 11.71 -26.28
N GLN A 5 -27.53 12.07 -25.77
CA GLN A 5 -26.26 11.47 -26.19
C GLN A 5 -26.27 9.99 -25.80
N LEU A 6 -26.47 9.14 -26.81
CA LEU A 6 -26.24 7.70 -26.73
C LEU A 6 -24.79 7.46 -26.30
N ARG A 7 -24.61 6.83 -25.13
CA ARG A 7 -23.31 6.24 -24.75
C ARG A 7 -22.99 5.16 -25.80
N PRO A 8 -21.79 5.15 -26.41
CA PRO A 8 -21.41 4.05 -27.27
C PRO A 8 -21.43 2.75 -26.45
N GLN A 9 -22.29 1.81 -26.84
CA GLN A 9 -22.25 0.44 -26.35
C GLN A 9 -20.91 -0.15 -26.77
N GLY A 10 -19.98 -0.28 -25.82
CA GLY A 10 -18.75 -1.02 -26.07
C GLY A 10 -19.13 -2.44 -26.48
N SER A 11 -18.71 -2.87 -27.67
CA SER A 11 -18.96 -4.23 -28.15
C SER A 11 -18.37 -5.21 -27.15
N ALA A 12 -19.20 -5.99 -26.47
CA ALA A 12 -18.72 -7.06 -25.60
C ALA A 12 -17.86 -8.03 -26.42
N PHE A 13 -16.67 -8.36 -25.91
CA PHE A 13 -15.77 -9.29 -26.58
C PHE A 13 -16.34 -10.73 -26.49
N HIS A 14 -17.17 -11.07 -27.48
CA HIS A 14 -17.96 -12.30 -27.53
C HIS A 14 -17.14 -13.58 -27.84
N LEU A 15 -15.85 -13.44 -28.15
CA LEU A 15 -14.98 -14.57 -28.44
C LEU A 15 -14.40 -15.22 -27.18
N PHE A 16 -14.33 -14.51 -26.05
CA PHE A 16 -13.76 -15.05 -24.81
C PHE A 16 -14.43 -16.37 -24.38
N PRO A 17 -15.78 -16.49 -24.34
CA PRO A 17 -16.42 -17.76 -23.96
C PRO A 17 -16.20 -18.89 -24.96
N LYS A 18 -15.73 -18.60 -26.18
CA LYS A 18 -15.46 -19.61 -27.23
C LYS A 18 -14.03 -20.18 -27.16
N LEU A 19 -13.18 -19.61 -26.31
CA LEU A 19 -11.82 -20.12 -26.11
C LEU A 19 -11.87 -21.46 -25.34
N PRO A 20 -10.91 -22.38 -25.62
CA PRO A 20 -10.65 -23.54 -24.77
C PRO A 20 -10.51 -23.13 -23.29
N ALA A 21 -10.93 -24.02 -22.38
CA ALA A 21 -10.96 -23.72 -20.95
C ALA A 21 -9.58 -23.34 -20.41
N GLU A 22 -8.54 -24.01 -20.89
CA GLU A 22 -7.14 -23.78 -20.51
C GLU A 22 -6.73 -22.33 -20.82
N LEU A 23 -7.06 -21.82 -22.01
CA LEU A 23 -6.75 -20.44 -22.38
C LEU A 23 -7.54 -19.42 -21.56
N ARG A 24 -8.81 -19.70 -21.24
CA ARG A 24 -9.62 -18.81 -20.40
C ARG A 24 -9.06 -18.72 -18.98
N LEU A 25 -8.66 -19.86 -18.41
CA LEU A 25 -8.04 -19.93 -17.09
C LEU A 25 -6.69 -19.20 -17.06
N GLU A 26 -5.84 -19.39 -18.08
CA GLU A 26 -4.58 -18.65 -18.17
C GLU A 26 -4.80 -17.14 -18.29
N ILE A 27 -5.76 -16.69 -19.11
CA ILE A 27 -6.12 -15.26 -19.18
C ILE A 27 -6.51 -14.74 -17.80
N TRP A 28 -7.34 -15.48 -17.05
CA TRP A 28 -7.70 -15.07 -15.69
C TRP A 28 -6.49 -15.02 -14.75
N ARG A 29 -5.57 -15.98 -14.82
CA ARG A 29 -4.33 -15.98 -14.03
C ARG A 29 -3.42 -14.81 -14.39
N PHE A 30 -3.38 -14.39 -15.66
CA PHE A 30 -2.67 -13.19 -16.09
C PHE A 30 -3.34 -11.89 -15.63
N CYS A 31 -4.66 -11.90 -15.45
CA CYS A 31 -5.40 -10.74 -14.95
C CYS A 31 -5.32 -10.56 -13.42
N LEU A 32 -4.79 -11.53 -12.67
CA LEU A 32 -4.59 -11.38 -11.23
C LEU A 32 -3.53 -10.31 -10.93
N PRO A 33 -3.85 -9.28 -10.11
CA PRO A 33 -2.89 -8.24 -9.78
C PRO A 33 -1.78 -8.75 -8.86
N GLN A 34 -0.65 -8.04 -8.86
CA GLN A 34 0.36 -8.11 -7.79
C GLN A 34 0.15 -6.91 -6.87
N ARG A 35 -0.25 -7.17 -5.62
CA ARG A 35 -0.67 -6.12 -4.69
C ARG A 35 0.30 -5.97 -3.54
N ILE A 36 0.22 -4.80 -2.94
CA ILE A 36 0.86 -4.50 -1.66
C ILE A 36 -0.23 -4.61 -0.60
N CYS A 37 -0.18 -5.67 0.19
CA CYS A 37 -1.08 -5.86 1.32
C CYS A 37 -0.55 -5.09 2.52
N GLU A 38 -1.33 -4.13 3.00
CA GLU A 38 -0.96 -3.30 4.15
C GLU A 38 -1.36 -4.01 5.45
N LYS A 39 -0.46 -4.05 6.44
CA LYS A 39 -0.75 -4.55 7.80
C LYS A 39 -1.48 -3.52 8.67
N ASP A 40 -1.29 -2.25 8.38
CA ASP A 40 -1.81 -1.15 9.18
C ASP A 40 -2.07 0.09 8.32
N GLN A 41 -2.90 0.99 8.84
CA GLN A 41 -3.20 2.26 8.21
C GLN A 41 -2.03 3.24 8.44
N PRO A 42 -1.57 3.95 7.40
CA PRO A 42 -0.60 5.02 7.58
C PRO A 42 -1.19 6.18 8.38
N PHE A 43 -0.36 6.75 9.25
CA PHE A 43 -0.68 7.99 9.94
C PHE A 43 -0.47 9.18 9.00
N TYR A 44 -1.56 9.88 8.69
CA TYR A 44 -1.59 10.93 7.68
C TYR A 44 -0.66 12.10 8.00
N GLU A 45 -0.46 12.44 9.28
CA GLU A 45 0.42 13.55 9.69
C GLU A 45 1.85 13.31 9.26
N ILE A 46 2.29 12.06 9.35
CA ILE A 46 3.62 11.64 8.94
C ILE A 46 3.72 11.58 7.42
N VAL A 47 2.71 11.04 6.74
CA VAL A 47 2.69 10.95 5.27
C VAL A 47 2.73 12.33 4.62
N PHE A 48 1.98 13.29 5.16
CA PHE A 48 1.90 14.65 4.63
C PHE A 48 2.86 15.63 5.31
N ASN A 49 3.66 15.18 6.29
CA ASN A 49 4.58 16.01 7.07
C ASN A 49 3.89 17.26 7.65
N ILE A 50 2.73 17.06 8.28
CA ILE A 50 1.94 18.13 8.91
C ILE A 50 2.54 18.40 10.29
N ILE A 51 3.18 19.55 10.44
CA ILE A 51 3.80 20.00 11.70
C ILE A 51 2.86 20.93 12.48
N ASP A 52 1.95 21.61 11.78
CA ASP A 52 0.95 22.50 12.37
C ASP A 52 -0.45 21.88 12.26
N TYR A 53 -1.01 21.48 13.40
CA TYR A 53 -2.36 20.92 13.53
C TYR A 53 -3.49 21.84 13.03
N LYS A 54 -3.19 23.12 12.76
CA LYS A 54 -4.13 24.06 12.14
C LYS A 54 -4.30 23.82 10.63
N ILE A 55 -3.34 23.14 9.99
CA ILE A 55 -3.43 22.81 8.58
C ILE A 55 -4.27 21.54 8.42
N PRO A 56 -5.42 21.60 7.73
CA PRO A 56 -6.25 20.42 7.53
C PRO A 56 -5.51 19.39 6.68
N SER A 57 -5.49 18.13 7.12
CA SER A 57 -4.91 17.06 6.33
C SER A 57 -5.62 16.92 4.98
N PRO A 58 -4.87 16.82 3.87
CA PRO A 58 -5.46 16.64 2.55
C PRO A 58 -6.12 15.26 2.39
N CYS A 59 -5.72 14.26 3.19
CA CYS A 59 -6.32 12.93 3.14
C CYS A 59 -6.07 12.14 4.42
N LEU A 60 -7.06 11.38 4.88
CA LEU A 60 -6.91 10.52 6.07
C LEU A 60 -6.38 9.12 5.76
N LEU A 61 -6.24 8.79 4.47
CA LEU A 61 -5.68 7.54 3.95
C LEU A 61 -6.48 6.26 4.28
N TYR A 62 -7.40 6.31 5.25
CA TYR A 62 -8.28 5.20 5.66
C TYR A 62 -9.00 4.55 4.48
N GLN A 63 -9.68 5.35 3.64
CA GLN A 63 -10.45 4.81 2.51
C GLN A 63 -9.57 4.06 1.52
N THR A 64 -8.35 4.55 1.29
CA THR A 64 -7.40 3.88 0.39
C THR A 64 -6.98 2.54 0.98
N THR A 65 -6.63 2.49 2.27
CA THR A 65 -6.29 1.26 2.97
C THR A 65 -7.44 0.25 2.97
N GLU A 66 -8.67 0.69 3.29
CA GLU A 66 -9.85 -0.17 3.30
C GLU A 66 -10.13 -0.77 1.90
N VAL A 67 -10.07 0.05 0.85
CA VAL A 67 -10.29 -0.42 -0.52
C VAL A 67 -9.15 -1.33 -0.98
N ASN A 68 -7.91 -1.01 -0.60
CA ASN A 68 -6.74 -1.84 -0.88
C ASN A 68 -6.76 -3.17 -0.12
N GLY A 69 -7.55 -3.32 0.94
CA GLY A 69 -7.76 -4.59 1.63
C GLY A 69 -8.88 -5.46 1.03
N ARG A 70 -9.61 -5.00 0.01
CA ARG A 70 -10.73 -5.76 -0.59
C ARG A 70 -10.24 -6.78 -1.62
N PRO A 71 -11.00 -7.87 -1.88
CA PRO A 71 -10.69 -8.79 -2.97
C PRO A 71 -10.58 -8.07 -4.32
N PRO A 72 -9.66 -8.50 -5.22
CA PRO A 72 -9.44 -7.85 -6.51
C PRO A 72 -10.69 -7.95 -7.37
N VAL A 73 -10.85 -7.03 -8.34
CA VAL A 73 -12.10 -6.89 -9.10
C VAL A 73 -12.43 -8.17 -9.88
N ILE A 74 -11.40 -8.91 -10.30
CA ILE A 74 -11.53 -10.22 -10.97
C ILE A 74 -12.38 -11.23 -10.17
N THR A 75 -12.41 -11.14 -8.84
CA THR A 75 -13.28 -11.98 -7.99
C THR A 75 -14.77 -11.76 -8.26
N ARG A 76 -15.16 -10.68 -8.93
CA ARG A 76 -16.56 -10.28 -9.14
C ARG A 76 -17.02 -10.38 -10.59
N VAL A 77 -16.14 -10.78 -11.52
CA VAL A 77 -16.46 -10.82 -12.96
C VAL A 77 -17.36 -12.02 -13.29
N CYS A 78 -16.93 -13.24 -13.01
CA CYS A 78 -17.74 -14.44 -13.18
C CYS A 78 -17.33 -15.55 -12.19
N ALA A 79 -17.97 -16.72 -12.25
CA ALA A 79 -17.64 -17.85 -11.38
C ALA A 79 -16.22 -18.39 -11.65
N GLU A 80 -15.81 -18.47 -12.91
CA GLU A 80 -14.49 -18.98 -13.30
C GLU A 80 -13.36 -18.06 -12.83
N SER A 81 -13.49 -16.75 -13.07
CA SER A 81 -12.48 -15.76 -12.65
C SER A 81 -12.34 -15.70 -11.13
N ARG A 82 -13.45 -15.90 -10.40
CA ARG A 82 -13.47 -15.98 -8.94
C ARG A 82 -12.80 -17.25 -8.44
N ALA A 83 -13.05 -18.39 -9.08
CA ALA A 83 -12.40 -19.65 -8.74
C ALA A 83 -10.88 -19.51 -8.88
N VAL A 84 -10.40 -18.92 -9.99
CA VAL A 84 -8.97 -18.65 -10.21
C VAL A 84 -8.38 -17.75 -9.12
N ALA A 85 -9.07 -16.67 -8.73
CA ALA A 85 -8.59 -15.79 -7.67
C ALA A 85 -8.56 -16.45 -6.28
N LEU A 86 -9.42 -17.44 -6.03
CA LEU A 86 -9.49 -18.19 -4.78
C LEU A 86 -8.53 -19.40 -4.75
N GLU A 87 -7.82 -19.70 -5.84
CA GLU A 87 -6.77 -20.75 -5.85
C GLU A 87 -5.68 -20.43 -4.82
N THR A 88 -5.32 -19.16 -4.69
CA THR A 88 -4.18 -18.68 -3.87
C THR A 88 -4.52 -17.51 -2.96
N GLY A 89 -5.60 -16.77 -3.24
CA GLY A 89 -6.03 -15.60 -2.48
C GLY A 89 -7.19 -15.88 -1.52
N SER A 90 -7.13 -15.29 -0.34
CA SER A 90 -8.22 -15.31 0.65
C SER A 90 -8.22 -14.04 1.48
N PHE A 91 -9.23 -13.88 2.34
CA PHE A 91 -9.05 -12.98 3.48
C PHE A 91 -8.04 -13.58 4.44
N PHE A 92 -7.27 -12.70 5.06
CA PHE A 92 -6.20 -13.05 5.96
C PHE A 92 -6.31 -12.22 7.24
N GLU A 93 -6.36 -12.88 8.40
CA GLU A 93 -6.37 -12.21 9.71
C GLU A 93 -4.95 -11.94 10.23
N PHE A 94 -4.58 -10.67 10.38
CA PHE A 94 -3.23 -10.28 10.76
C PHE A 94 -2.95 -10.34 12.28
N PHE A 95 -3.99 -10.32 13.12
CA PHE A 95 -3.84 -10.19 14.58
C PHE A 95 -4.24 -11.41 15.36
N HIS A 96 -5.33 -12.05 14.96
CA HIS A 96 -5.85 -13.21 15.67
C HIS A 96 -5.28 -14.49 15.07
N ASN A 97 -4.90 -15.43 15.94
CA ASN A 97 -4.28 -16.71 15.57
C ASN A 97 -5.35 -17.72 15.11
N THR A 98 -6.27 -17.25 14.29
CA THR A 98 -7.56 -17.89 13.98
C THR A 98 -7.62 -18.41 12.55
N ASP A 99 -6.66 -18.03 11.68
CA ASP A 99 -6.73 -18.31 10.26
C ASP A 99 -5.77 -19.40 9.76
N LYS A 100 -6.15 -20.04 8.64
CA LYS A 100 -5.45 -21.16 7.99
C LYS A 100 -4.20 -20.69 7.22
N MET A 101 -3.30 -19.96 7.88
CA MET A 101 -1.94 -19.73 7.35
C MET A 101 -1.27 -21.06 7.00
N VAL A 102 -0.27 -21.03 6.12
CA VAL A 102 0.62 -22.19 5.90
C VAL A 102 1.27 -22.64 7.23
N LYS A 103 1.51 -21.69 8.15
CA LYS A 103 2.07 -21.96 9.48
C LYS A 103 1.33 -21.15 10.56
N PRO A 104 1.09 -21.70 11.76
CA PRO A 104 0.47 -20.95 12.86
C PRO A 104 1.35 -19.78 13.29
N ARG A 105 0.75 -18.64 13.64
CA ARG A 105 1.50 -17.44 14.06
C ARG A 105 2.12 -17.69 15.45
N PRO A 106 3.45 -17.53 15.60
CA PRO A 106 4.07 -17.69 16.91
C PRO A 106 3.80 -16.46 17.81
N PRO A 107 3.78 -16.60 19.15
CA PRO A 107 3.46 -15.52 20.07
C PRO A 107 4.30 -14.26 19.88
N GLU A 108 5.59 -14.40 19.59
CA GLU A 108 6.51 -13.28 19.37
C GLU A 108 6.25 -12.49 18.08
N ALA A 109 5.47 -13.05 17.15
CA ALA A 109 5.02 -12.38 15.92
C ALA A 109 3.62 -11.77 16.04
N GLN A 110 3.03 -11.82 17.23
CA GLN A 110 1.82 -11.06 17.53
C GLN A 110 2.18 -9.58 17.67
N TRP A 111 1.34 -8.75 17.08
CA TRP A 111 1.45 -7.30 17.16
C TRP A 111 0.07 -6.70 16.95
N SER A 112 -0.29 -5.69 17.73
CA SER A 112 -1.52 -4.91 17.57
C SER A 112 -1.25 -3.44 17.88
N SER A 113 -2.03 -2.56 17.26
CA SER A 113 -2.04 -1.12 17.47
C SER A 113 -3.38 -0.51 17.04
N ASP A 114 -3.65 0.75 17.34
CA ASP A 114 -4.89 1.40 16.87
C ASP A 114 -4.94 1.57 15.34
N THR A 115 -3.80 1.47 14.64
CA THR A 115 -3.72 1.56 13.17
C THR A 115 -3.82 0.21 12.47
N SER A 116 -3.79 -0.87 13.24
CA SER A 116 -3.71 -2.25 12.77
C SER A 116 -4.97 -2.66 11.95
N ILE A 117 -4.77 -3.27 10.78
CA ILE A 117 -5.85 -3.79 9.91
C ILE A 117 -6.14 -5.26 10.24
N ASN A 118 -7.32 -5.54 10.80
CA ASN A 118 -7.63 -6.89 11.29
C ASN A 118 -7.60 -7.92 10.16
N THR A 119 -8.31 -7.64 9.08
CA THR A 119 -8.43 -8.55 7.95
C THR A 119 -8.28 -7.81 6.63
N ALA A 120 -7.55 -8.42 5.69
CA ALA A 120 -7.49 -7.96 4.31
C ALA A 120 -7.37 -9.14 3.34
N TRP A 121 -7.72 -8.91 2.08
CA TRP A 121 -7.42 -9.85 1.01
C TRP A 121 -5.90 -9.95 0.81
N PHE A 122 -5.40 -11.18 0.73
CA PHE A 122 -3.99 -11.48 0.51
C PHE A 122 -3.85 -12.72 -0.38
N ASP A 123 -3.01 -12.61 -1.41
CA ASP A 123 -2.55 -13.72 -2.24
C ASP A 123 -1.06 -14.00 -1.96
N HIS A 124 -0.80 -15.08 -1.21
CA HIS A 124 0.54 -15.44 -0.77
C HIS A 124 1.52 -15.76 -1.93
N THR A 125 1.00 -16.07 -3.12
CA THR A 125 1.83 -16.40 -4.30
C THR A 125 2.19 -15.19 -5.16
N ARG A 126 1.60 -14.02 -4.88
CA ARG A 126 1.74 -12.82 -5.72
C ARG A 126 2.02 -11.55 -4.95
N ASP A 127 1.41 -11.40 -3.79
CA ASP A 127 1.40 -10.14 -3.06
C ASP A 127 2.68 -9.98 -2.23
N SER A 128 2.92 -8.74 -1.81
CA SER A 128 3.93 -8.37 -0.81
C SER A 128 3.25 -7.78 0.42
N ILE A 129 3.89 -7.89 1.58
CA ILE A 129 3.39 -7.26 2.81
C ILE A 129 4.08 -5.90 3.04
N HIS A 130 3.30 -4.91 3.48
CA HIS A 130 3.82 -3.61 3.88
C HIS A 130 3.38 -3.24 5.30
N LEU A 131 4.33 -2.71 6.07
CA LEU A 131 4.07 -2.11 7.37
C LEU A 131 4.30 -0.60 7.29
N ASN A 132 3.23 0.16 7.50
CA ASN A 132 3.27 1.61 7.59
C ASN A 132 3.75 2.10 8.96
N TRP A 133 3.48 1.32 10.02
CA TRP A 133 3.89 1.61 11.38
C TRP A 133 5.39 1.93 11.45
N HIS A 134 5.77 2.91 12.28
CA HIS A 134 7.15 3.07 12.72
C HIS A 134 7.18 3.69 14.11
N PRO A 135 8.32 3.63 14.83
CA PRO A 135 8.33 3.90 16.28
C PRO A 135 7.91 5.31 16.73
N THR A 136 7.71 6.27 15.83
CA THR A 136 7.16 7.58 16.26
C THR A 136 5.64 7.57 16.35
N TYR A 137 4.96 6.53 15.85
CA TYR A 137 3.51 6.34 16.02
C TYR A 137 3.17 6.07 17.48
N GLU A 138 4.10 5.52 18.26
CA GLU A 138 3.93 5.22 19.69
C GLU A 138 3.59 6.45 20.54
N ALA A 139 3.85 7.66 20.03
CA ALA A 139 3.43 8.89 20.70
C ALA A 139 1.91 9.11 20.67
N ASP A 140 1.22 8.57 19.65
CA ASP A 140 -0.19 8.83 19.36
C ASP A 140 -1.05 7.56 19.44
N PHE A 141 -0.43 6.38 19.37
CA PHE A 141 -1.11 5.10 19.27
C PHE A 141 -0.49 4.07 20.20
N MET A 142 -1.35 3.33 20.90
CA MET A 142 -0.90 2.21 21.71
C MET A 142 -0.38 1.09 20.80
N THR A 143 0.63 0.36 21.29
CA THR A 143 1.16 -0.82 20.59
C THR A 143 1.39 -1.94 21.58
N GLU A 144 1.07 -3.15 21.16
CA GLU A 144 1.36 -4.39 21.89
C GLU A 144 2.14 -5.33 20.97
N GLY A 145 3.13 -6.04 21.51
CA GLY A 145 3.97 -6.95 20.73
C GLY A 145 4.99 -6.26 19.82
N SER A 146 5.50 -6.98 18.82
CA SER A 146 6.60 -6.49 17.97
C SER A 146 6.17 -6.30 16.51
N PRO A 147 6.09 -5.04 16.02
CA PRO A 147 5.69 -4.78 14.63
C PRO A 147 6.64 -5.41 13.61
N LEU A 148 7.95 -5.41 13.90
CA LEU A 148 8.97 -5.98 13.01
C LEU A 148 8.90 -7.51 12.94
N LYS A 149 8.74 -8.19 14.09
CA LYS A 149 8.58 -9.66 14.09
C LYS A 149 7.28 -10.07 13.41
N SER A 150 6.20 -9.32 13.64
CA SER A 150 4.92 -9.55 12.97
C SER A 150 5.02 -9.41 11.46
N LEU A 151 5.66 -8.34 10.98
CA LEU A 151 5.91 -8.15 9.55
C LEU A 151 6.80 -9.24 8.97
N ALA A 152 7.89 -9.62 9.64
CA ALA A 152 8.79 -10.63 9.11
C ALA A 152 8.12 -12.00 8.97
N TRP A 153 7.26 -12.34 9.93
CA TRP A 153 6.41 -13.53 9.82
C TRP A 153 5.49 -13.49 8.60
N ASP A 154 4.74 -12.40 8.42
CA ASP A 154 3.79 -12.26 7.31
C ASP A 154 4.51 -12.23 5.96
N ALA A 155 5.59 -11.48 5.87
CA ALA A 155 6.42 -11.36 4.67
C ALA A 155 7.15 -12.66 4.32
N SER A 156 7.47 -13.53 5.28
CA SER A 156 8.05 -14.86 5.01
C SER A 156 7.09 -15.82 4.30
N GLN A 157 5.80 -15.49 4.31
CA GLN A 157 4.75 -16.27 3.65
C GLN A 157 4.32 -15.64 2.33
N ALA A 158 4.82 -14.46 2.00
CA ALA A 158 4.52 -13.72 0.79
C ALA A 158 5.64 -13.89 -0.25
N VAL A 159 5.32 -14.36 -1.46
CA VAL A 159 6.30 -14.44 -2.56
C VAL A 159 6.94 -13.07 -2.86
N GLY A 160 6.17 -11.98 -2.75
CA GLY A 160 6.68 -10.62 -2.96
C GLY A 160 7.53 -10.07 -1.80
N GLY A 161 7.62 -10.81 -0.69
CA GLY A 161 8.38 -10.42 0.50
C GLY A 161 7.74 -9.27 1.26
N GLY A 162 8.58 -8.41 1.84
CA GLY A 162 8.16 -7.39 2.80
C GLY A 162 8.73 -6.01 2.54
N SER A 163 8.05 -5.00 3.08
CA SER A 163 8.47 -3.60 2.97
C SER A 163 8.21 -2.79 4.25
N ILE A 164 9.14 -1.89 4.57
CA ILE A 164 9.08 -0.99 5.74
C ILE A 164 9.48 0.43 5.39
N PHE A 165 9.11 1.38 6.24
CA PHE A 165 9.59 2.76 6.11
C PHE A 165 11.06 2.92 6.51
N MET A 166 11.77 3.80 5.80
CA MET A 166 13.10 4.28 6.17
C MET A 166 13.20 4.74 7.63
N LYS A 167 12.11 5.27 8.19
CA LYS A 167 12.06 5.82 9.55
C LYS A 167 12.53 4.83 10.62
N TYR A 168 12.36 3.52 10.43
CA TYR A 168 12.90 2.52 11.35
C TYR A 168 14.40 2.60 11.57
N PHE A 169 15.15 3.04 10.56
CA PHE A 169 16.61 3.17 10.64
C PHE A 169 17.04 4.53 11.18
N GLN A 170 16.14 5.50 11.22
CA GLN A 170 16.41 6.87 11.68
C GLN A 170 16.08 7.06 13.17
N THR A 171 15.20 6.24 13.74
CA THR A 171 14.80 6.34 15.15
C THR A 171 15.79 5.63 16.07
N VAL A 172 15.87 6.10 17.31
CA VAL A 172 16.64 5.46 18.39
C VAL A 172 15.89 4.30 19.04
N HIS A 173 14.55 4.27 18.92
CA HIS A 173 13.66 3.35 19.64
C HIS A 173 13.80 1.89 19.21
N ALA A 174 14.21 1.61 17.97
CA ALA A 174 14.45 0.24 17.52
C ALA A 174 15.90 -0.20 17.86
N PRO A 175 16.11 -1.22 18.71
CA PRO A 175 17.44 -1.74 19.01
C PRO A 175 18.14 -2.22 17.73
N LYS A 176 19.46 -2.02 17.67
CA LYS A 176 20.25 -2.37 16.47
C LYS A 176 20.25 -3.88 16.23
N SER A 177 20.35 -4.69 17.28
CA SER A 177 20.29 -6.16 17.23
C SER A 177 18.99 -6.61 16.57
N ASP A 178 17.86 -6.09 17.04
CA ASP A 178 16.54 -6.50 16.60
C ASP A 178 16.32 -6.18 15.12
N LEU A 179 16.81 -5.03 14.66
CA LEU A 179 16.79 -4.67 13.25
C LEU A 179 17.70 -5.57 12.40
N ILE A 180 18.89 -5.94 12.90
CA ILE A 180 19.78 -6.87 12.20
C ILE A 180 19.11 -8.24 12.06
N ASP A 181 18.55 -8.76 13.14
CA ASP A 181 17.88 -10.06 13.15
C ASP A 181 16.68 -10.05 12.21
N PHE A 182 15.85 -9.01 12.26
CA PHE A 182 14.76 -8.77 11.32
C PHE A 182 15.24 -8.75 9.86
N LEU A 183 16.27 -7.98 9.53
CA LEU A 183 16.78 -7.85 8.16
C LEU A 183 17.38 -9.15 7.63
N LYS A 184 17.83 -10.05 8.50
CA LYS A 184 18.34 -11.37 8.13
C LYS A 184 17.25 -12.38 7.81
N GLN A 185 16.00 -12.15 8.23
CA GLN A 185 14.89 -13.11 8.01
C GLN A 185 14.50 -13.27 6.54
N LEU A 186 14.72 -12.25 5.71
CA LEU A 186 14.48 -12.30 4.27
C LEU A 186 15.75 -11.95 3.48
N PRO A 187 15.92 -12.48 2.27
CA PRO A 187 17.05 -12.14 1.42
C PRO A 187 17.08 -10.65 1.05
N THR A 188 15.90 -10.05 0.85
CA THR A 188 15.77 -8.64 0.48
C THR A 188 14.51 -8.03 1.11
N TRP A 189 14.61 -6.75 1.45
CA TRP A 189 13.55 -5.90 1.96
C TRP A 189 13.41 -4.66 1.09
N MET A 190 12.17 -4.27 0.79
CA MET A 190 11.91 -2.97 0.20
C MET A 190 11.86 -1.90 1.30
N VAL A 191 12.60 -0.81 1.10
CA VAL A 191 12.62 0.33 2.02
C VAL A 191 11.88 1.48 1.39
N VAL A 192 10.70 1.80 1.93
CA VAL A 192 9.89 2.92 1.47
C VAL A 192 10.57 4.21 1.89
N MET A 193 11.07 4.93 0.89
CA MET A 193 11.80 6.18 1.04
C MET A 193 10.86 7.36 1.22
N ARG A 194 9.65 7.23 0.65
CA ARG A 194 8.65 8.28 0.54
C ARG A 194 7.29 7.68 0.13
N VAL A 195 6.21 8.32 0.58
CA VAL A 195 4.86 8.11 0.06
C VAL A 195 4.43 9.30 -0.80
N VAL A 196 3.72 9.01 -1.89
CA VAL A 196 3.04 9.98 -2.74
C VAL A 196 1.59 9.53 -2.89
N VAL A 197 0.65 10.39 -2.53
CA VAL A 197 -0.79 10.11 -2.62
C VAL A 197 -1.34 10.77 -3.88
N ILE A 198 -1.96 10.01 -4.76
CA ILE A 198 -2.54 10.50 -6.00
C ILE A 198 -4.05 10.55 -5.84
N HIS A 199 -4.60 11.76 -5.86
CA HIS A 199 -6.02 12.02 -5.77
C HIS A 199 -6.62 12.08 -7.17
N THR A 200 -7.34 11.05 -7.59
CA THR A 200 -8.06 11.06 -8.86
C THR A 200 -9.27 10.13 -8.80
N ASP A 201 -10.33 10.38 -9.58
CA ASP A 201 -11.48 9.48 -9.62
C ASP A 201 -11.08 8.06 -10.09
N ALA A 202 -11.91 7.06 -9.76
CA ALA A 202 -11.62 5.66 -10.03
C ALA A 202 -11.45 5.34 -11.51
N SER A 203 -12.24 5.98 -12.39
CA SER A 203 -12.16 5.74 -13.84
C SER A 203 -10.84 6.24 -14.40
N THR A 204 -10.42 7.43 -14.00
CA THR A 204 -9.13 7.99 -14.39
C THR A 204 -7.97 7.16 -13.82
N GLY A 205 -8.05 6.75 -12.55
CA GLY A 205 -7.01 5.92 -11.93
C GLY A 205 -6.81 4.61 -12.69
N ALA A 206 -7.90 3.92 -13.02
CA ALA A 206 -7.87 2.67 -13.78
C ALA A 206 -7.35 2.87 -15.22
N SER A 207 -7.79 3.92 -15.93
CA SER A 207 -7.38 4.15 -17.33
C SER A 207 -5.89 4.45 -17.51
N THR A 208 -5.18 4.79 -16.43
CA THR A 208 -3.72 4.98 -16.47
C THR A 208 -2.94 3.66 -16.54
N GLY A 209 -3.54 2.54 -16.14
CA GLY A 209 -2.86 1.25 -15.97
C GLY A 209 -1.83 1.21 -14.84
N LEU A 210 -1.60 2.33 -14.12
CA LEU A 210 -0.61 2.40 -13.06
C LEU A 210 -1.02 1.61 -11.82
N PHE A 211 -2.29 1.68 -11.44
CA PHE A 211 -2.84 1.05 -10.24
C PHE A 211 -3.54 -0.28 -10.54
N GLY A 212 -2.94 -1.08 -11.42
CA GLY A 212 -3.54 -2.29 -11.97
C GLY A 212 -4.51 -2.00 -13.11
N LEU A 213 -4.87 -3.04 -13.88
CA LEU A 213 -5.73 -2.92 -15.07
C LEU A 213 -7.11 -2.33 -14.77
N LEU A 214 -7.62 -2.55 -13.55
CA LEU A 214 -8.95 -2.13 -13.11
C LEU A 214 -8.90 -1.09 -11.98
N GLY A 215 -7.71 -0.53 -11.70
CA GLY A 215 -7.53 0.38 -10.57
C GLY A 215 -7.69 -0.31 -9.21
N ASP A 216 -7.48 -1.63 -9.12
CA ASP A 216 -7.65 -2.44 -7.92
C ASP A 216 -6.32 -2.77 -7.21
N SER A 217 -5.20 -2.28 -7.74
CA SER A 217 -3.89 -2.27 -7.08
C SER A 217 -3.58 -0.88 -6.55
N ARG A 218 -4.28 -0.47 -5.49
CA ARG A 218 -4.30 0.92 -4.99
C ARG A 218 -2.98 1.42 -4.42
N VAL A 219 -2.13 0.51 -3.97
CA VAL A 219 -0.80 0.80 -3.47
C VAL A 219 0.22 0.13 -4.36
N GLN A 220 1.25 0.89 -4.73
CA GLN A 220 2.32 0.45 -5.63
C GLN A 220 3.66 0.86 -5.03
N LEU A 221 4.62 -0.06 -5.03
CA LEU A 221 6.01 0.22 -4.69
C LEU A 221 6.83 0.21 -5.98
N VAL A 222 7.53 1.30 -6.26
CA VAL A 222 8.36 1.43 -7.46
C VAL A 222 9.82 1.58 -7.04
N ASP A 223 10.69 0.72 -7.57
CA ASP A 223 12.13 0.79 -7.34
C ASP A 223 12.67 2.15 -7.80
N VAL A 224 13.55 2.76 -7.00
CA VAL A 224 14.11 4.09 -7.30
C VAL A 224 14.94 4.11 -8.58
N SER A 225 15.41 2.95 -9.05
CA SER A 225 16.10 2.83 -10.33
C SER A 225 15.17 2.94 -11.54
N ASP A 226 13.86 2.69 -11.37
CA ASP A 226 12.85 2.85 -12.42
C ASP A 226 12.34 4.30 -12.46
N GLU A 227 13.24 5.21 -12.85
CA GLU A 227 12.95 6.65 -12.91
C GLU A 227 11.83 6.96 -13.92
N ALA A 228 11.70 6.17 -15.00
CA ALA A 228 10.65 6.34 -16.00
C ALA A 228 9.26 6.09 -15.40
N ARG A 229 9.10 4.99 -14.65
CA ARG A 229 7.84 4.68 -13.97
C ARG A 229 7.54 5.66 -12.85
N ILE A 230 8.54 6.04 -12.03
CA ILE A 230 8.38 7.08 -11.00
C ILE A 230 7.88 8.39 -11.64
N ASN A 231 8.50 8.82 -12.74
CA ASN A 231 8.09 10.04 -13.44
C ASN A 231 6.65 9.95 -13.95
N THR A 232 6.24 8.78 -14.44
CA THR A 232 4.84 8.57 -14.89
C THR A 232 3.85 8.78 -13.74
N TYR A 233 4.12 8.26 -12.54
CA TYR A 233 3.29 8.51 -11.37
C TYR A 233 3.33 9.97 -10.91
N MET A 234 4.52 10.57 -10.83
CA MET A 234 4.69 11.95 -10.37
C MET A 234 3.97 12.93 -11.31
N ASN A 235 4.02 12.69 -12.63
CA ASN A 235 3.29 13.49 -13.61
C ASN A 235 1.77 13.39 -13.41
N LEU A 236 1.25 12.20 -13.09
CA LEU A 236 -0.17 12.04 -12.74
C LEU A 236 -0.50 12.79 -11.44
N ALA A 237 0.34 12.69 -10.41
CA ALA A 237 0.16 13.38 -9.14
C ALA A 237 0.09 14.91 -9.33
N GLU A 238 1.09 15.49 -10.01
CA GLU A 238 1.17 16.93 -10.31
C GLU A 238 -0.04 17.41 -11.12
N LYS A 239 -0.42 16.66 -12.17
CA LYS A 239 -1.58 17.00 -13.02
C LYS A 239 -2.90 17.00 -12.24
N ARG A 240 -2.99 16.23 -11.16
CA ARG A 240 -4.22 16.04 -10.38
C ARG A 240 -4.27 16.89 -9.10
N GLU A 241 -3.22 17.62 -8.78
CA GLU A 241 -3.21 18.63 -7.70
C GLU A 241 -2.95 20.05 -8.23
N PRO A 242 -3.87 20.61 -9.05
CA PRO A 242 -3.75 21.99 -9.50
C PRO A 242 -3.90 22.96 -8.32
N TYR A 243 -3.15 24.07 -8.39
CA TYR A 243 -2.91 25.00 -7.28
C TYR A 243 -4.20 25.51 -6.60
N ASP A 244 -5.22 25.87 -7.37
CA ASP A 244 -6.42 26.54 -6.86
C ASP A 244 -7.50 25.58 -6.31
N LEU A 245 -7.30 24.26 -6.41
CA LEU A 245 -8.35 23.28 -6.11
C LEU A 245 -8.06 22.40 -4.91
N VAL A 246 -6.87 22.50 -4.29
CA VAL A 246 -6.45 21.60 -3.21
C VAL A 246 -6.25 22.31 -1.87
N THR A 247 -6.56 21.62 -0.78
CA THR A 247 -6.45 22.15 0.60
C THR A 247 -5.01 22.25 1.08
N THR A 248 -4.16 21.30 0.69
CA THR A 248 -2.73 21.26 1.03
C THR A 248 -2.01 20.50 -0.08
N ARG A 249 -0.91 21.07 -0.57
CA ARG A 249 -0.11 20.47 -1.65
C ARG A 249 0.90 19.49 -1.07
N GLN A 250 1.06 18.37 -1.76
CA GLN A 250 2.23 17.52 -1.54
C GLN A 250 3.46 18.11 -2.21
N ASP A 251 4.63 17.80 -1.66
CA ASP A 251 5.91 18.14 -2.27
C ASP A 251 6.19 17.22 -3.46
N PHE A 252 6.13 17.65 -4.72
CA PHE A 252 6.46 16.75 -5.84
C PHE A 252 7.91 16.85 -6.32
N ARG A 253 8.84 17.30 -5.47
CA ARG A 253 10.27 17.25 -5.79
C ARG A 253 10.70 15.84 -6.17
N ARG A 254 11.36 15.74 -7.33
CA ARG A 254 11.96 14.51 -7.87
C ARG A 254 13.38 14.39 -7.34
N TYR A 255 13.73 13.19 -6.89
CA TYR A 255 15.07 12.84 -6.45
C TYR A 255 15.61 11.77 -7.40
N SER A 256 16.88 11.88 -7.80
CA SER A 256 17.50 10.85 -8.64
C SER A 256 17.65 9.54 -7.86
N ALA A 257 17.71 8.43 -8.59
CA ALA A 257 18.01 7.12 -8.02
C ALA A 257 19.27 7.17 -7.14
N LYS A 258 20.34 7.78 -7.65
CA LYS A 258 21.63 7.95 -6.95
C LYS A 258 21.48 8.70 -5.63
N SER A 259 20.76 9.83 -5.63
CA SER A 259 20.57 10.63 -4.40
C SER A 259 19.76 9.87 -3.35
N THR A 260 18.78 9.09 -3.79
CA THR A 260 17.90 8.32 -2.90
C THR A 260 18.64 7.11 -2.31
N GLN A 261 19.45 6.42 -3.13
CA GLN A 261 20.32 5.32 -2.69
C GLN A 261 21.38 5.81 -1.70
N GLU A 262 22.05 6.94 -1.99
CA GLU A 262 23.04 7.51 -1.07
C GLU A 262 22.42 7.91 0.26
N LYS A 263 21.20 8.46 0.25
CA LYS A 263 20.46 8.75 1.49
C LYS A 263 20.20 7.49 2.31
N LEU A 264 19.78 6.38 1.69
CA LEU A 264 19.63 5.09 2.37
C LEU A 264 20.98 4.62 2.93
N ARG A 265 22.04 4.67 2.11
CA ARG A 265 23.40 4.31 2.50
C ARG A 265 23.85 5.03 3.77
N GLN A 266 23.71 6.34 3.80
CA GLN A 266 24.09 7.18 4.93
C GLN A 266 23.33 6.82 6.21
N VAL A 267 22.01 6.61 6.11
CA VAL A 267 21.18 6.23 7.27
C VAL A 267 21.60 4.86 7.82
N ILE A 268 21.82 3.87 6.95
CA ILE A 268 22.21 2.52 7.36
C ILE A 268 23.61 2.52 7.98
N VAL A 269 24.60 3.17 7.36
CA VAL A 269 25.95 3.28 7.91
C VAL A 269 25.94 4.03 9.25
N ALA A 270 25.13 5.09 9.38
CA ALA A 270 25.00 5.80 10.65
C ALA A 270 24.40 4.91 11.75
N LYS A 271 23.34 4.15 11.43
CA LYS A 271 22.66 3.26 12.40
C LYS A 271 23.52 2.07 12.78
N PHE A 272 24.08 1.34 11.82
CA PHE A 272 24.74 0.05 12.06
C PHE A 272 26.27 0.12 12.11
N ARG A 273 26.89 1.24 11.70
CA ARG A 273 28.35 1.38 11.55
C ARG A 273 28.95 0.34 10.59
N SER A 274 28.13 -0.15 9.65
CA SER A 274 28.49 -1.19 8.68
C SER A 274 27.67 -1.03 7.41
N GLU A 275 28.22 -1.51 6.30
CA GLU A 275 27.58 -1.58 4.98
C GLU A 275 27.04 -2.99 4.66
N GLU A 276 27.29 -3.98 5.53
CA GLU A 276 26.96 -5.40 5.31
C GLU A 276 25.49 -5.65 4.96
N LEU A 277 24.57 -4.84 5.50
CA LEU A 277 23.13 -5.00 5.30
C LEU A 277 22.62 -4.32 4.03
N LEU A 278 23.39 -3.43 3.40
CA LEU A 278 22.94 -2.65 2.23
C LEU A 278 22.47 -3.52 1.05
N PRO A 279 23.14 -4.64 0.69
CA PRO A 279 22.68 -5.49 -0.41
C PRO A 279 21.29 -6.10 -0.19
N ARG A 280 20.81 -6.12 1.06
CA ARG A 280 19.46 -6.62 1.41
C ARG A 280 18.39 -5.54 1.30
N LEU A 281 18.74 -4.28 1.04
CA LEU A 281 17.81 -3.16 1.11
C LEU A 281 17.61 -2.54 -0.27
N ARG A 282 16.36 -2.59 -0.74
CA ARG A 282 15.95 -2.01 -2.02
C ARG A 282 15.13 -0.74 -1.79
N PRO A 283 15.68 0.45 -2.07
CA PRO A 283 14.91 1.68 -1.91
C PRO A 283 13.77 1.76 -2.93
N VAL A 284 12.57 2.09 -2.46
CA VAL A 284 11.36 2.23 -3.29
C VAL A 284 10.60 3.52 -2.94
N ILE A 285 9.80 4.01 -3.90
CA ILE A 285 8.78 5.05 -3.67
C ILE A 285 7.42 4.38 -3.63
N MET A 286 6.63 4.69 -2.60
CA MET A 286 5.25 4.24 -2.50
C MET A 286 4.32 5.25 -3.17
N PHE A 287 3.47 4.76 -4.08
CA PHE A 287 2.36 5.50 -4.64
C PHE A 287 1.03 4.94 -4.14
N ARG A 288 0.12 5.82 -3.73
CA ARG A 288 -1.20 5.45 -3.20
C ARG A 288 -2.30 6.15 -3.98
N LEU A 289 -3.28 5.41 -4.50
CA LEU A 289 -4.43 5.96 -5.22
C LEU A 289 -5.59 6.25 -4.26
N CYS A 290 -5.89 7.53 -4.03
CA CYS A 290 -7.11 7.98 -3.36
C CYS A 290 -8.17 8.37 -4.39
N THR A 291 -9.33 7.68 -4.38
CA THR A 291 -10.43 7.96 -5.32
C THR A 291 -11.53 8.87 -4.81
N GLU A 292 -11.43 9.28 -3.55
CA GLU A 292 -12.42 10.12 -2.88
C GLU A 292 -12.17 11.62 -3.11
N MET A 293 -11.09 11.99 -3.80
CA MET A 293 -10.69 13.38 -4.02
C MET A 293 -10.65 14.19 -2.71
N CYS A 294 -10.14 13.57 -1.64
CA CYS A 294 -10.10 14.13 -0.29
C CYS A 294 -9.41 15.49 -0.21
N ASN A 295 -8.40 15.70 -1.06
CA ASN A 295 -7.61 16.92 -1.07
C ASN A 295 -8.32 18.13 -1.66
N ARG A 296 -9.53 17.99 -2.23
CA ARG A 296 -10.24 19.11 -2.85
C ARG A 296 -10.86 20.06 -1.82
N VAL A 297 -10.78 21.36 -2.09
CA VAL A 297 -11.50 22.38 -1.31
C VAL A 297 -13.00 22.05 -1.30
N GLY A 298 -13.61 22.05 -0.12
CA GLY A 298 -15.03 21.71 0.06
C GLY A 298 -15.34 20.20 0.06
N SER A 299 -14.33 19.32 -0.06
CA SER A 299 -14.54 17.87 0.07
C SER A 299 -14.96 17.50 1.49
N THR A 300 -16.04 16.73 1.61
CA THR A 300 -16.50 16.15 2.88
C THR A 300 -15.91 14.76 3.14
N ALA A 301 -15.04 14.26 2.25
CA ALA A 301 -14.46 12.93 2.37
C ALA A 301 -13.55 12.79 3.59
N SER A 302 -12.85 13.87 3.97
CA SER A 302 -12.07 13.94 5.21
C SER A 302 -13.00 13.89 6.44
N LEU A 303 -14.09 14.67 6.47
CA LEU A 303 -15.07 14.66 7.57
C LEU A 303 -15.72 13.30 7.78
N ARG A 304 -16.09 12.61 6.69
CA ARG A 304 -16.62 11.23 6.74
C ARG A 304 -15.59 10.22 7.26
N GLY A 305 -14.33 10.37 6.86
CA GLY A 305 -13.22 9.55 7.38
C GLY A 305 -12.97 9.78 8.88
N VAL A 306 -12.98 11.03 9.36
CA VAL A 306 -12.84 11.35 10.80
C VAL A 306 -14.00 10.75 11.60
N GLN A 307 -15.24 10.90 11.13
CA GLN A 307 -16.42 10.38 11.81
C GLN A 307 -16.42 8.85 11.90
N ARG A 308 -15.95 8.16 10.84
CA ARG A 308 -15.83 6.70 10.84
C ARG A 308 -14.68 6.21 11.72
N ALA A 309 -13.50 6.84 11.64
CA ALA A 309 -12.37 6.54 12.52
C ALA A 309 -12.67 6.83 14.01
N ARG A 310 -13.54 7.80 14.31
CA ARG A 310 -14.04 8.03 15.69
C ARG A 310 -15.05 6.98 16.15
N ARG A 311 -15.92 6.50 15.25
CA ARG A 311 -16.90 5.44 15.57
C ARG A 311 -16.24 4.08 15.76
N GLU A 312 -15.17 3.80 15.04
CA GLU A 312 -14.40 2.55 15.17
C GLU A 312 -13.55 2.56 16.44
N ARG A 313 -12.97 3.70 16.83
CA ARG A 313 -12.28 3.88 18.13
C ARG A 313 -13.20 3.93 19.36
N GLY A 314 -14.51 4.08 19.18
CA GLY A 314 -15.50 4.14 20.27
C GLY A 314 -16.30 2.86 20.45
N ARG A 315 -15.85 1.73 19.87
CA ARG A 315 -16.52 0.44 19.90
C ARG A 315 -15.76 -0.64 20.70
N GLU A 316 -14.81 -0.23 21.52
CA GLU A 316 -14.21 -1.06 22.58
C GLU A 316 -14.99 -0.96 23.88
#